data_AF-A0A1H7NSB2-F1
#
_entry.id   AF-A0A1H7NSB2-F1
#
_cell.length_a   1.000
_cell.length_b   1.000
_cell.length_c   1.000
_cell.angle_alpha   90.00
_cell.angle_beta   90.00
_cell.angle_gamma   90.00
#
_symmetry.space_group_name_H-M   'P 1'
#
loop_
_entity.id
_entity.type
_entity.pdbx_description
1 polymer ?
#
loop_
_entity_poly.entity_id
_entity_poly.type
_entity_poly.pdbx_seq_one_letter_code
_entity_poly.pdbx_strand_id
1 'polypeptide(L)'
;MDDGASDTPKRIVGLSKDDAVDALLTEDESRDPEYVRAVLDHVTDDDGVVTQSAVDSAVTDTSMMLSTAETRVELAEIALSDAEEEASDVTDVDAVRTRLDSFEETVTAAEKRVSALGSELQSLSHWQRDDRPVFDLVTELRDVASDAQTVQMVADDTQLELEDFERWLTDHDLRRRDLDTDVDALEQSLDDISRTRENISSVVSDSDSSDELDGDDAAHAWYEAALRCRVVPLLVADVRAELDDLRELARRDDVDETGGLDDIGERLDDIDARVERLTEQLDSFAQSAWTDRYGDDLDAFQSALDEFEPPVSWGAVQETLDQYRQEPSA
;
A
#
# COMPACT_ATOMS: atom_id res chain seq x y z
N MET A 1 2.71 -58.12 -24.50
CA MET A 1 2.67 -57.69 -23.10
C MET A 1 3.81 -56.69 -23.00
N ASP A 2 3.78 -55.60 -23.76
CA ASP A 2 2.91 -54.43 -23.65
C ASP A 2 3.07 -53.75 -22.29
N ASP A 3 4.17 -52.99 -22.20
CA ASP A 3 4.48 -52.03 -21.14
C ASP A 3 3.54 -50.83 -21.32
N GLY A 4 2.33 -50.95 -20.78
CA GLY A 4 1.42 -49.82 -20.56
C GLY A 4 1.73 -49.12 -19.25
N ALA A 5 2.95 -48.60 -19.10
CA ALA A 5 3.23 -47.60 -18.08
C ALA A 5 2.70 -46.26 -18.61
N SER A 6 1.71 -45.72 -17.94
CA SER A 6 0.95 -44.53 -18.33
C SER A 6 1.85 -43.30 -18.51
N ASP A 7 1.97 -42.85 -19.76
CA ASP A 7 2.61 -41.59 -20.17
C ASP A 7 1.66 -40.39 -19.91
N THR A 8 1.18 -40.28 -18.68
CA THR A 8 0.31 -39.20 -18.20
C THR A 8 0.99 -37.81 -18.10
N PRO A 9 2.33 -37.60 -18.06
CA PRO A 9 2.87 -36.27 -17.73
C PRO A 9 2.75 -35.18 -18.82
N LYS A 10 2.23 -35.45 -20.04
CA LYS A 10 2.57 -34.63 -21.23
C LYS A 10 1.45 -34.41 -22.25
N ARG A 11 0.18 -34.33 -21.83
CA ARG A 11 -0.98 -34.31 -22.77
C ARG A 11 -0.95 -33.25 -23.87
N ILE A 12 -0.33 -32.09 -23.62
CA ILE A 12 -0.23 -31.00 -24.58
C ILE A 12 1.16 -30.87 -25.24
N VAL A 13 2.18 -31.56 -24.72
CA VAL A 13 3.54 -31.48 -25.26
C VAL A 13 3.59 -32.20 -26.60
N GLY A 14 4.13 -31.52 -27.61
CA GLY A 14 4.16 -31.98 -29.00
C GLY A 14 2.90 -31.63 -29.79
N LEU A 15 1.89 -31.02 -29.17
CA LEU A 15 0.75 -30.44 -29.88
C LEU A 15 1.09 -29.04 -30.39
N SER A 16 0.44 -28.66 -31.50
CA SER A 16 0.41 -27.24 -31.88
C SER A 16 -0.29 -26.44 -30.79
N LYS A 17 0.04 -25.14 -30.68
CA LYS A 17 -0.60 -24.26 -29.71
C LYS A 17 -2.12 -24.29 -29.79
N ASP A 18 -2.69 -24.23 -30.99
CA ASP A 18 -4.14 -24.26 -31.18
C ASP A 18 -4.76 -25.60 -30.74
N ASP A 19 -4.12 -26.72 -31.07
CA ASP A 19 -4.58 -28.05 -30.63
C ASP A 19 -4.47 -28.22 -29.11
N ALA A 20 -3.44 -27.63 -28.48
CA ALA A 20 -3.25 -27.64 -27.04
C ALA A 20 -4.33 -26.81 -26.33
N VAL A 21 -4.71 -25.64 -26.88
CA VAL A 21 -5.81 -24.82 -26.37
C VAL A 21 -7.13 -25.60 -26.44
N ASP A 22 -7.44 -26.19 -27.60
CA ASP A 22 -8.66 -26.97 -27.78
C ASP A 22 -8.73 -28.17 -26.82
N ALA A 23 -7.60 -28.85 -26.59
CA ALA A 23 -7.50 -29.94 -25.63
C ALA A 23 -7.80 -29.48 -24.19
N LEU A 24 -7.26 -28.32 -23.78
CA LEU A 24 -7.46 -27.76 -22.44
C LEU A 24 -8.88 -27.25 -22.22
N LEU A 25 -9.50 -26.66 -23.24
CA LEU A 25 -10.90 -26.22 -23.19
C LEU A 25 -11.89 -27.40 -23.21
N THR A 26 -11.52 -28.51 -23.85
CA THR A 26 -12.32 -29.74 -23.80
C THR A 26 -12.28 -30.38 -22.41
N GLU A 27 -11.15 -30.26 -21.70
CA GLU A 27 -11.00 -30.74 -20.33
C GLU A 27 -11.72 -29.85 -19.31
N ASP A 28 -11.72 -28.54 -19.53
CA ASP A 28 -12.43 -27.56 -18.71
C ASP A 28 -12.93 -26.39 -19.58
N GLU A 29 -14.24 -26.43 -19.90
CA GLU A 29 -14.91 -25.43 -20.73
C GLU A 29 -15.07 -24.07 -20.04
N SER A 30 -14.78 -23.97 -18.74
CA SER A 30 -14.87 -22.71 -17.99
C SER A 30 -13.64 -21.80 -18.15
N ARG A 31 -12.54 -22.34 -18.68
CA ARG A 31 -11.30 -21.59 -18.93
C ARG A 31 -11.49 -20.53 -20.01
N ASP A 32 -10.89 -19.37 -19.80
CA ASP A 32 -10.82 -18.32 -20.82
C ASP A 32 -9.86 -18.72 -21.97
N PRO A 33 -10.34 -18.86 -23.22
CA PRO A 33 -9.50 -19.23 -24.35
C PRO A 33 -8.36 -18.25 -24.66
N GLU A 34 -8.53 -16.96 -24.37
CA GLU A 34 -7.50 -15.94 -24.60
C GLU A 34 -6.39 -16.08 -23.55
N TYR A 35 -6.77 -16.28 -22.29
CA TYR A 35 -5.85 -16.58 -21.21
C TYR A 35 -5.04 -17.86 -21.47
N VAL A 36 -5.70 -18.96 -21.85
CA VAL A 36 -5.00 -20.23 -22.15
C VAL A 36 -3.97 -20.05 -23.27
N ARG A 37 -4.32 -19.31 -24.33
CA ARG A 37 -3.37 -18.99 -25.40
C ARG A 37 -2.18 -18.19 -24.90
N ALA A 38 -2.39 -17.18 -24.08
CA ALA A 38 -1.32 -16.33 -23.55
C ALA A 38 -0.35 -17.10 -22.66
N VAL A 39 -0.86 -18.04 -21.83
CA VAL A 39 -0.02 -18.93 -21.02
C VAL A 39 0.84 -19.83 -21.92
N LEU A 40 0.23 -20.47 -22.92
CA LEU A 40 0.96 -21.39 -23.80
C LEU A 40 2.01 -20.72 -24.69
N ASP A 41 1.90 -19.42 -24.98
CA ASP A 41 2.93 -18.67 -25.71
C ASP A 41 4.33 -18.80 -25.09
N HIS A 42 4.41 -18.96 -23.77
CA HIS A 42 5.68 -19.01 -23.04
C HIS A 42 6.38 -20.37 -23.15
N VAL A 43 5.68 -21.40 -23.63
CA VAL A 43 6.21 -22.76 -23.77
C VAL A 43 6.02 -23.32 -25.19
N THR A 44 5.77 -22.42 -26.13
CA THR A 44 5.67 -22.74 -27.55
C THR A 44 6.98 -22.37 -28.24
N ASP A 45 7.50 -23.26 -29.08
CA ASP A 45 8.70 -22.98 -29.88
C ASP A 45 8.40 -22.10 -31.12
N ASP A 46 9.44 -21.76 -31.88
CA ASP A 46 9.32 -20.94 -33.10
C ASP A 46 8.41 -21.58 -34.17
N ASP A 47 8.17 -22.90 -34.10
CA ASP A 47 7.32 -23.66 -35.02
C ASP A 47 5.84 -23.71 -34.54
N GLY A 48 5.51 -23.07 -33.42
CA GLY A 48 4.15 -23.04 -32.88
C GLY A 48 3.76 -24.30 -32.11
N VAL A 49 4.73 -25.08 -31.64
CA VAL A 49 4.51 -26.36 -30.92
C VAL A 49 4.92 -26.24 -29.45
N VAL A 50 4.12 -26.81 -28.55
CA VAL A 50 4.46 -26.86 -27.12
C VAL A 50 5.57 -27.90 -26.91
N THR A 51 6.76 -27.49 -26.43
CA THR A 51 7.92 -28.40 -26.31
C THR A 51 8.49 -28.48 -24.90
N GLN A 52 9.12 -29.62 -24.59
CA GLN A 52 9.83 -29.79 -23.30
C GLN A 52 10.97 -28.79 -23.15
N SER A 53 11.68 -28.49 -24.24
CA SER A 53 12.74 -27.48 -24.26
C SER A 53 12.21 -26.08 -23.93
N ALA A 54 11.03 -25.71 -24.44
CA ALA A 54 10.45 -24.41 -24.13
C ALA A 54 9.96 -24.33 -22.67
N VAL A 55 9.46 -25.44 -22.10
CA VAL A 55 9.18 -25.52 -20.65
C VAL A 55 10.47 -25.39 -19.82
N ASP A 56 11.54 -26.09 -20.19
CA ASP A 56 12.84 -25.97 -19.50
C ASP A 56 13.42 -24.55 -19.60
N SER A 57 13.22 -23.87 -20.74
CA SER A 57 13.54 -22.45 -20.91
C SER A 57 12.72 -21.57 -19.97
N ALA A 58 11.41 -21.77 -19.87
CA ALA A 58 10.57 -21.00 -18.95
C ALA A 58 11.00 -21.16 -17.48
N VAL A 59 11.33 -22.38 -17.04
CA VAL A 59 11.90 -22.63 -15.70
C VAL A 59 13.21 -21.87 -15.51
N THR A 60 14.07 -21.88 -16.52
CA THR A 60 15.37 -21.18 -16.48
C THR A 60 15.17 -19.66 -16.40
N ASP A 61 14.26 -19.10 -17.18
CA ASP A 61 13.97 -17.67 -17.20
C ASP A 61 13.38 -17.23 -15.86
N THR A 62 12.40 -17.97 -15.31
CA THR A 62 11.86 -17.72 -13.97
C THR A 62 12.96 -17.80 -12.89
N SER A 63 13.90 -18.75 -13.00
CA SER A 63 15.05 -18.83 -12.10
C SER A 63 15.98 -17.62 -12.18
N MET A 64 16.19 -17.06 -13.38
CA MET A 64 16.99 -15.85 -13.54
C MET A 64 16.28 -14.62 -12.95
N MET A 65 14.96 -14.52 -13.13
CA MET A 65 14.17 -13.44 -12.53
C MET A 65 14.21 -13.51 -11.01
N LEU A 66 14.00 -14.70 -10.43
CA LEU A 66 14.10 -14.88 -8.99
C LEU A 66 15.51 -14.56 -8.45
N SER A 67 16.56 -15.03 -9.12
CA SER A 67 17.94 -14.71 -8.72
C SER A 67 18.24 -13.20 -8.79
N THR A 68 17.62 -12.49 -9.73
CA THR A 68 17.70 -11.03 -9.79
C THR A 68 17.00 -10.41 -8.59
N ALA A 69 15.78 -10.86 -8.25
CA ALA A 69 15.06 -10.39 -7.08
C ALA A 69 15.82 -10.66 -5.76
N GLU A 70 16.41 -11.86 -5.61
CA GLU A 70 17.32 -12.21 -4.49
C GLU A 70 18.43 -11.18 -4.34
N THR A 71 19.14 -10.89 -5.43
CA THR A 71 20.23 -9.90 -5.42
C THR A 71 19.72 -8.50 -5.04
N ARG A 72 18.51 -8.11 -5.48
CA ARG A 72 17.95 -6.80 -5.13
C ARG A 72 17.55 -6.70 -3.67
N VAL A 73 17.01 -7.76 -3.09
CA VAL A 73 16.73 -7.80 -1.65
C VAL A 73 18.02 -7.74 -0.84
N GLU A 74 19.06 -8.50 -1.21
CA GLU A 74 20.38 -8.41 -0.56
C GLU A 74 20.97 -6.99 -0.60
N LEU A 75 20.77 -6.25 -1.70
CA LEU A 75 21.20 -4.86 -1.81
C LEU A 75 20.38 -3.92 -0.90
N ALA A 76 19.08 -4.16 -0.76
CA ALA A 76 18.23 -3.40 0.16
C ALA A 76 18.61 -3.67 1.63
N GLU A 77 18.97 -4.91 1.98
CA GLU A 77 19.50 -5.24 3.31
C GLU A 77 20.81 -4.51 3.62
N ILE A 78 21.71 -4.41 2.64
CA ILE A 78 22.96 -3.65 2.79
C ILE A 78 22.65 -2.17 3.01
N ALA A 79 21.77 -1.58 2.20
CA ALA A 79 21.35 -0.19 2.35
C ALA A 79 20.70 0.09 3.71
N LEU A 80 19.89 -0.85 4.22
CA LEU A 80 19.30 -0.74 5.56
C LEU A 80 20.38 -0.72 6.64
N SER A 81 21.37 -1.63 6.54
CA SER A 81 22.49 -1.66 7.48
C SER A 81 23.33 -0.38 7.44
N ASP A 82 23.52 0.21 6.26
CA ASP A 82 24.25 1.47 6.10
C ASP A 82 23.47 2.64 6.74
N ALA A 83 22.15 2.70 6.52
CA ALA A 83 21.26 3.69 7.15
C ALA A 83 21.20 3.55 8.68
N GLU A 84 21.17 2.32 9.21
CA GLU A 84 21.24 2.05 10.66
C GLU A 84 22.58 2.53 11.26
N GLU A 85 23.69 2.37 10.53
CA GLU A 85 24.99 2.86 10.96
C GLU A 85 25.01 4.40 11.02
N GLU A 86 24.49 5.07 9.99
CA GLU A 86 24.40 6.54 9.95
C GLU A 86 23.47 7.08 11.05
N ALA A 87 22.36 6.39 11.33
CA ALA A 87 21.40 6.78 12.36
C ALA A 87 21.86 6.46 13.80
N SER A 88 23.00 5.78 13.98
CA SER A 88 23.37 5.15 15.26
C SER A 88 23.33 6.09 16.48
N ASP A 89 23.69 7.36 16.32
CA ASP A 89 23.71 8.38 17.38
C ASP A 89 22.32 9.01 17.67
N VAL A 90 21.31 8.70 16.86
CA VAL A 90 19.95 9.29 16.93
C VAL A 90 18.81 8.26 16.87
N THR A 91 19.12 6.97 16.95
CA THR A 91 18.15 5.86 16.99
C THR A 91 17.16 5.91 18.16
N ASP A 92 17.43 6.70 19.20
CA ASP A 92 16.53 6.93 20.33
C ASP A 92 15.45 8.00 20.07
N VAL A 93 15.50 8.69 18.92
CA VAL A 93 14.46 9.63 18.48
C VAL A 93 13.35 8.88 17.75
N ASP A 94 12.09 9.11 18.11
CA ASP A 94 10.97 8.27 17.65
C ASP A 94 10.73 8.37 16.14
N ALA A 95 10.86 9.56 15.56
CA ALA A 95 10.81 9.80 14.12
C ALA A 95 11.89 9.06 13.32
N VAL A 96 13.08 8.82 13.91
CA VAL A 96 14.17 8.04 13.30
C VAL A 96 13.87 6.55 13.43
N ARG A 97 13.56 6.13 14.66
CA ARG A 97 13.28 4.73 15.01
C ARG A 97 12.12 4.16 14.20
N THR A 98 11.00 4.87 14.11
CA THR A 98 9.80 4.42 13.38
C THR A 98 10.09 4.24 11.88
N ARG A 99 10.91 5.11 11.28
CA ARG A 99 11.32 4.98 9.88
C ARG A 99 12.21 3.74 9.67
N LEU A 100 13.20 3.53 10.53
CA LEU A 100 14.06 2.34 10.49
C LEU A 100 13.25 1.04 10.67
N ASP A 101 12.36 1.00 11.67
CA ASP A 101 11.49 -0.16 11.93
C ASP A 101 10.64 -0.50 10.68
N SER A 102 10.09 0.52 9.99
CA SER A 102 9.32 0.34 8.75
C SER A 102 10.17 -0.23 7.60
N PHE A 103 11.42 0.22 7.46
CA PHE A 103 12.34 -0.34 6.46
C PHE A 103 12.73 -1.77 6.80
N GLU A 104 13.03 -2.07 8.07
CA GLU A 104 13.33 -3.44 8.54
C GLU A 104 12.18 -4.39 8.25
N GLU A 105 10.95 -3.99 8.55
CA GLU A 105 9.75 -4.78 8.27
C GLU A 105 9.60 -5.06 6.76
N THR A 106 9.81 -4.04 5.93
CA THR A 106 9.69 -4.15 4.46
C THR A 106 10.74 -5.08 3.88
N VAL A 107 12.01 -4.89 4.25
CA VAL A 107 13.13 -5.74 3.80
C VAL A 107 12.94 -7.18 4.28
N THR A 108 12.58 -7.38 5.55
CA THR A 108 12.28 -8.71 6.12
C THR A 108 11.13 -9.41 5.39
N ALA A 109 10.09 -8.66 5.00
CA ALA A 109 8.97 -9.20 4.23
C ALA A 109 9.40 -9.63 2.82
N ALA A 110 10.22 -8.82 2.14
CA ALA A 110 10.78 -9.13 0.83
C ALA A 110 11.68 -10.37 0.86
N GLU A 111 12.58 -10.48 1.86
CA GLU A 111 13.48 -11.62 2.05
C GLU A 111 12.70 -12.93 2.27
N LYS A 112 11.69 -12.89 3.16
CA LYS A 112 10.77 -14.02 3.36
C LYS A 112 10.05 -14.41 2.07
N ARG A 113 9.61 -13.44 1.27
CA ARG A 113 8.89 -13.70 0.02
C ARG A 113 9.79 -14.39 -1.01
N VAL A 114 11.02 -13.90 -1.18
CA VAL A 114 12.01 -14.50 -2.08
C VAL A 114 12.36 -15.93 -1.65
N SER A 115 12.56 -16.17 -0.36
CA SER A 115 12.81 -17.53 0.16
C SER A 115 11.67 -18.50 -0.13
N ALA A 116 10.42 -18.03 0.00
CA ALA A 116 9.24 -18.80 -0.35
C ALA A 116 9.17 -19.10 -1.86
N LEU A 117 9.42 -18.10 -2.71
CA LEU A 117 9.46 -18.25 -4.17
C LEU A 117 10.57 -19.21 -4.62
N GLY A 118 11.73 -19.21 -3.97
CA GLY A 118 12.81 -20.16 -4.24
C GLY A 118 12.42 -21.60 -3.93
N SER A 119 11.68 -21.81 -2.84
CA SER A 119 11.13 -23.13 -2.49
C SER A 119 10.06 -23.58 -3.48
N GLU A 120 9.19 -22.66 -3.92
CA GLU A 120 8.18 -22.90 -4.94
C GLU A 120 8.82 -23.28 -6.28
N LEU A 121 9.73 -22.45 -6.78
CA LEU A 121 10.45 -22.70 -8.04
C LEU A 121 11.26 -24.00 -7.99
N GLN A 122 11.89 -24.33 -6.86
CA GLN A 122 12.60 -25.60 -6.71
C GLN A 122 11.65 -26.79 -6.92
N SER A 123 10.42 -26.71 -6.41
CA SER A 123 9.40 -27.74 -6.65
C SER A 123 9.02 -27.82 -8.14
N LEU A 124 8.86 -26.68 -8.82
CA LEU A 124 8.53 -26.61 -10.25
C LEU A 124 9.67 -27.13 -11.14
N SER A 125 10.93 -26.96 -10.72
CA SER A 125 12.11 -27.38 -11.49
C SER A 125 12.20 -28.90 -11.71
N HIS A 126 11.47 -29.70 -10.92
CA HIS A 126 11.45 -31.15 -11.01
C HIS A 126 10.32 -31.71 -11.88
N TRP A 127 9.63 -30.84 -12.63
CA TRP A 127 8.45 -31.16 -13.43
C TRP A 127 8.57 -32.40 -14.33
N GLN A 128 9.76 -32.72 -14.84
CA GLN A 128 9.97 -33.90 -15.68
C GLN A 128 9.76 -35.23 -14.94
N ARG A 129 9.81 -35.22 -13.61
CA ARG A 129 9.60 -36.38 -12.72
C ARG A 129 8.21 -36.40 -12.10
N ASP A 130 7.44 -35.33 -12.27
CA ASP A 130 6.14 -35.14 -11.64
C ASP A 130 5.03 -35.39 -12.66
N ASP A 131 3.89 -35.91 -12.19
CA ASP A 131 2.71 -36.15 -13.04
C ASP A 131 1.86 -34.88 -13.25
N ARG A 132 2.44 -33.70 -12.99
CA ARG A 132 1.73 -32.41 -13.04
C ARG A 132 1.41 -32.00 -14.49
N PRO A 133 0.20 -31.48 -14.79
CA PRO A 133 -0.10 -30.92 -16.10
C PRO A 133 0.82 -29.73 -16.45
N VAL A 134 1.33 -29.71 -17.68
CA VAL A 134 2.21 -28.62 -18.16
C VAL A 134 1.53 -27.26 -18.11
N PHE A 135 0.22 -27.18 -18.35
CA PHE A 135 -0.51 -25.92 -18.26
C PHE A 135 -0.47 -25.33 -16.84
N ASP A 136 -0.69 -26.16 -15.82
CA ASP A 136 -0.66 -25.75 -14.41
C ASP A 136 0.76 -25.34 -14.00
N LEU A 137 1.77 -26.12 -14.41
CA LEU A 137 3.19 -25.78 -14.22
C LEU A 137 3.54 -24.39 -14.78
N VAL A 138 3.13 -24.09 -16.02
CA VAL A 138 3.47 -22.83 -16.68
C VAL A 138 2.72 -21.65 -16.04
N THR A 139 1.50 -21.90 -15.56
CA THR A 139 0.75 -20.91 -14.79
C THR A 139 1.47 -20.59 -13.47
N GLU A 140 1.86 -21.61 -12.70
CA GLU A 140 2.63 -21.42 -11.45
C GLU A 140 4.00 -20.74 -11.71
N LEU A 141 4.71 -21.09 -12.79
CA LEU A 141 5.96 -20.41 -13.17
C LEU A 141 5.76 -18.92 -13.48
N ARG A 142 4.62 -18.56 -14.07
CA ARG A 142 4.26 -17.17 -14.36
C ARG A 142 3.92 -16.41 -13.09
N ASP A 143 3.22 -17.05 -12.15
CA ASP A 143 2.93 -16.46 -10.85
C ASP A 143 4.24 -16.17 -10.09
N VAL A 144 5.14 -17.16 -10.02
CA VAL A 144 6.48 -16.98 -9.43
C VAL A 144 7.26 -15.86 -10.12
N ALA A 145 7.23 -15.78 -11.45
CA ALA A 145 7.92 -14.71 -12.19
C ALA A 145 7.34 -13.32 -11.91
N SER A 146 6.00 -13.21 -11.86
CA SER A 146 5.30 -11.97 -11.51
C SER A 146 5.63 -11.54 -10.08
N ASP A 147 5.60 -12.48 -9.13
CA ASP A 147 5.91 -12.23 -7.74
C ASP A 147 7.38 -11.83 -7.54
N ALA A 148 8.31 -12.48 -8.25
CA ALA A 148 9.72 -12.10 -8.23
C ALA A 148 9.91 -10.65 -8.74
N GLN A 149 9.18 -10.25 -9.78
CA GLN A 149 9.23 -8.87 -10.28
C GLN A 149 8.65 -7.86 -9.28
N THR A 150 7.57 -8.21 -8.58
CA THR A 150 7.01 -7.37 -7.51
C THR A 150 8.01 -7.22 -6.37
N VAL A 151 8.66 -8.29 -5.92
CA VAL A 151 9.68 -8.20 -4.86
C VAL A 151 10.87 -7.36 -5.33
N GLN A 152 11.34 -7.55 -6.57
CA GLN A 152 12.38 -6.70 -7.12
C GLN A 152 12.00 -5.21 -7.06
N MET A 153 10.78 -4.86 -7.46
CA MET A 153 10.30 -3.47 -7.44
C MET A 153 10.31 -2.91 -6.02
N VAL A 154 9.76 -3.65 -5.06
CA VAL A 154 9.77 -3.25 -3.64
C VAL A 154 11.20 -3.05 -3.15
N ALA A 155 12.12 -3.96 -3.46
CA ALA A 155 13.51 -3.84 -3.03
C ALA A 155 14.26 -2.65 -3.67
N ASP A 156 14.01 -2.36 -4.95
CA ASP A 156 14.56 -1.19 -5.64
C ASP A 156 13.97 0.12 -5.08
N ASP A 157 12.67 0.16 -4.78
CA ASP A 157 12.01 1.32 -4.17
C ASP A 157 12.51 1.56 -2.73
N THR A 158 12.61 0.51 -1.90
CA THR A 158 13.14 0.62 -0.52
C THR A 158 14.59 1.11 -0.50
N GLN A 159 15.43 0.72 -1.48
CA GLN A 159 16.79 1.27 -1.59
C GLN A 159 16.78 2.78 -1.81
N LEU A 160 15.92 3.28 -2.70
CA LEU A 160 15.80 4.72 -2.95
C LEU A 160 15.30 5.48 -1.72
N GLU A 161 14.33 4.90 -1.00
CA GLU A 161 13.81 5.49 0.23
C GLU A 161 14.86 5.53 1.35
N LEU A 162 15.72 4.50 1.45
CA LEU A 162 16.85 4.49 2.38
C LEU A 162 17.89 5.56 2.03
N GLU A 163 18.24 5.73 0.75
CA GLU A 163 19.12 6.83 0.29
C GLU A 163 18.53 8.21 0.63
N ASP A 164 17.22 8.39 0.43
CA ASP A 164 16.52 9.62 0.78
C ASP A 164 16.48 9.84 2.31
N PHE A 165 16.33 8.77 3.09
CA PHE A 165 16.38 8.80 4.55
C PHE A 165 17.75 9.17 5.10
N GLU A 166 18.85 8.64 4.55
CA GLU A 166 20.21 9.05 4.93
C GLU A 166 20.44 10.54 4.68
N ARG A 167 19.94 11.05 3.55
CA ARG A 167 19.98 12.49 3.26
C ARG A 167 19.15 13.27 4.27
N TRP A 168 17.97 12.77 4.63
CA TRP A 168 17.10 13.38 5.63
C TRP A 168 17.76 13.44 7.02
N LEU A 169 18.47 12.40 7.44
CA LEU A 169 19.22 12.36 8.71
C LEU A 169 20.25 13.49 8.79
N THR A 170 20.98 13.72 7.69
CA THR A 170 22.12 14.64 7.67
C THR A 170 21.76 16.08 7.28
N ASP A 171 20.54 16.32 6.77
CA ASP A 171 20.09 17.63 6.29
C ASP A 171 18.91 18.15 7.13
N HIS A 172 19.18 19.17 7.94
CA HIS A 172 18.16 19.83 8.76
C HIS A 172 17.11 20.56 7.92
N ASP A 173 17.53 21.23 6.84
CA ASP A 173 16.59 21.97 5.98
C ASP A 173 15.64 21.02 5.27
N LEU A 174 16.11 19.82 4.93
CA LEU A 174 15.28 18.74 4.39
C LEU A 174 14.23 18.28 5.41
N ARG A 175 14.65 17.93 6.63
CA ARG A 175 13.75 17.58 7.75
C ARG A 175 12.63 18.60 7.95
N ARG A 176 13.01 19.87 8.05
CA ARG A 176 12.06 20.98 8.23
C ARG A 176 11.10 21.11 7.06
N ARG A 177 11.61 21.02 5.82
CA ARG A 177 10.79 21.16 4.60
C ARG A 177 9.79 20.02 4.43
N ASP A 178 10.19 18.80 4.80
CA ASP A 178 9.29 17.65 4.70
C ASP A 178 8.14 17.81 5.72
N LEU A 179 8.44 18.19 6.97
CA LEU A 179 7.41 18.52 7.96
C LEU A 179 6.50 19.68 7.53
N ASP A 180 7.07 20.73 6.92
CA ASP A 180 6.32 21.86 6.36
C ASP A 180 5.35 21.41 5.26
N THR A 181 5.74 20.42 4.45
CA THR A 181 4.89 19.81 3.41
C THR A 181 3.71 19.06 4.03
N ASP A 182 3.92 18.37 5.14
CA ASP A 182 2.83 17.67 5.84
C ASP A 182 1.83 18.65 6.46
N VAL A 183 2.32 19.76 7.03
CA VAL A 183 1.47 20.85 7.54
C VAL A 183 0.67 21.50 6.40
N ASP A 184 1.28 21.75 5.24
CA ASP A 184 0.58 22.24 4.04
C ASP A 184 -0.54 21.26 3.61
N ALA A 185 -0.28 19.96 3.66
CA ALA A 185 -1.27 18.92 3.34
C ALA A 185 -2.45 18.93 4.34
N LEU A 186 -2.20 19.15 5.64
CA LEU A 186 -3.25 19.30 6.65
C LEU A 186 -4.11 20.55 6.41
N GLU A 187 -3.49 21.69 6.12
CA GLU A 187 -4.22 22.92 5.79
C GLU A 187 -5.11 22.74 4.55
N GLN A 188 -4.58 22.06 3.52
CA GLN A 188 -5.34 21.73 2.31
C GLN A 188 -6.50 20.77 2.59
N SER A 189 -6.30 19.76 3.45
CA SER A 189 -7.37 18.86 3.88
C SER A 189 -8.51 19.62 4.57
N LEU A 190 -8.17 20.57 5.45
CA LEU A 190 -9.15 21.45 6.09
C LEU A 190 -9.83 22.41 5.10
N ASP A 191 -9.15 22.85 4.05
CA ASP A 191 -9.76 23.61 2.96
C ASP A 191 -10.81 22.77 2.22
N ASP A 192 -10.53 21.51 1.95
CA ASP A 192 -11.46 20.59 1.28
C ASP A 192 -12.68 20.26 2.16
N ILE A 193 -12.49 20.12 3.47
CA ILE A 193 -13.61 19.99 4.42
C ILE A 193 -14.44 21.29 4.46
N SER A 194 -13.81 22.46 4.54
CA SER A 194 -14.50 23.76 4.48
C SER A 194 -15.37 23.90 3.23
N ARG A 195 -14.84 23.52 2.05
CA ARG A 195 -15.58 23.53 0.77
C ARG A 195 -16.77 22.57 0.79
N THR A 196 -16.57 21.35 1.31
CA THR A 196 -17.65 20.35 1.46
C THR A 196 -18.78 20.89 2.33
N ARG A 197 -18.43 21.51 3.46
CA ARG A 197 -19.36 22.18 4.38
C ARG A 197 -20.15 23.31 3.69
N GLU A 198 -19.48 24.13 2.88
CA GLU A 198 -20.14 25.21 2.12
C GLU A 198 -21.18 24.66 1.13
N ASN A 199 -20.85 23.57 0.44
CA ASN A 199 -21.78 22.88 -0.45
C ASN A 199 -23.01 22.36 0.30
N ILE A 200 -22.82 21.71 1.46
CA ILE A 200 -23.92 21.21 2.30
C ILE A 200 -24.82 22.36 2.76
N SER A 201 -24.22 23.46 3.25
CA SER A 201 -24.96 24.64 3.72
C SER A 201 -25.82 25.27 2.63
N SER A 202 -25.33 25.30 1.38
CA SER A 202 -26.09 25.79 0.23
C SER A 202 -27.34 24.95 -0.04
N VAL A 203 -27.23 23.61 0.03
CA VAL A 203 -28.35 22.68 -0.20
C VAL A 203 -29.39 22.80 0.93
N VAL A 204 -28.96 22.89 2.18
CA VAL A 204 -29.88 22.99 3.34
C VAL A 204 -30.60 24.34 3.38
N SER A 205 -29.95 25.42 2.93
CA SER A 205 -30.52 26.77 2.99
C SER A 205 -31.48 27.08 1.85
N ASP A 206 -31.36 26.40 0.71
CA ASP A 206 -32.06 26.75 -0.53
C ASP A 206 -33.10 25.69 -0.92
N SER A 207 -34.25 25.72 -0.25
CA SER A 207 -35.35 24.75 -0.39
C SER A 207 -36.03 24.72 -1.79
N ASP A 208 -35.66 25.62 -2.70
CA ASP A 208 -36.17 25.73 -4.08
C ASP A 208 -35.09 25.42 -5.15
N SER A 209 -33.86 25.03 -4.74
CA SER A 209 -32.77 24.74 -5.69
C SER A 209 -32.88 23.33 -6.26
N SER A 210 -32.92 23.25 -7.59
CA SER A 210 -33.08 22.03 -8.38
C SER A 210 -31.76 21.32 -8.70
N ASP A 211 -30.69 21.56 -7.94
CA ASP A 211 -29.34 21.04 -8.23
C ASP A 211 -28.99 19.79 -7.39
N GLU A 212 -28.80 18.70 -8.13
CA GLU A 212 -28.01 17.46 -7.99
C GLU A 212 -27.81 16.69 -6.66
N LEU A 213 -28.08 17.22 -5.46
CA LEU A 213 -27.98 16.46 -4.19
C LEU A 213 -29.35 16.39 -3.50
N ASP A 214 -29.91 15.19 -3.35
CA ASP A 214 -31.10 15.00 -2.53
C ASP A 214 -30.73 15.12 -1.03
N GLY A 215 -31.72 15.24 -0.14
CA GLY A 215 -31.51 15.36 1.30
C GLY A 215 -30.67 14.22 1.91
N ASP A 216 -30.70 13.03 1.30
CA ASP A 216 -29.86 11.90 1.68
C ASP A 216 -28.39 12.09 1.27
N ASP A 217 -28.12 12.70 0.11
CA ASP A 217 -26.74 12.98 -0.35
C ASP A 217 -26.09 14.05 0.52
N ALA A 218 -26.87 15.06 0.95
CA ALA A 218 -26.40 16.06 1.91
C ALA A 218 -26.10 15.47 3.30
N ALA A 219 -26.91 14.50 3.74
CA ALA A 219 -26.69 13.78 4.99
C ALA A 219 -25.40 12.96 4.96
N HIS A 220 -25.15 12.24 3.85
CA HIS A 220 -23.95 11.45 3.68
C HIS A 220 -22.70 12.33 3.54
N ALA A 221 -22.78 13.44 2.79
CA ALA A 221 -21.68 14.40 2.69
C ALA A 221 -21.32 15.04 4.04
N TRP A 222 -22.32 15.33 4.88
CA TRP A 222 -22.11 15.79 6.26
C TRP A 222 -21.40 14.72 7.10
N TYR A 223 -21.84 13.46 7.02
CA TYR A 223 -21.24 12.33 7.72
C TYR A 223 -19.76 12.13 7.33
N GLU A 224 -19.46 12.11 6.02
CA GLU A 224 -18.08 12.02 5.51
C GLU A 224 -17.20 13.19 5.98
N ALA A 225 -17.71 14.42 5.96
CA ALA A 225 -16.98 15.58 6.48
C ALA A 225 -16.74 15.47 7.99
N ALA A 226 -17.71 14.96 8.74
CA ALA A 226 -17.64 14.75 10.18
C ALA A 226 -16.64 13.65 10.57
N LEU A 227 -16.55 12.55 9.80
CA LEU A 227 -15.51 11.52 9.95
C LEU A 227 -14.12 12.12 9.72
N ARG A 228 -13.93 12.83 8.60
CA ARG A 228 -12.63 13.44 8.26
C ARG A 228 -12.19 14.46 9.32
N CYS A 229 -13.10 15.30 9.80
CA CYS A 229 -12.82 16.25 10.89
C CYS A 229 -12.35 15.56 12.18
N ARG A 230 -12.82 14.35 12.50
CA ARG A 230 -12.40 13.59 13.68
C ARG A 230 -11.01 12.97 13.55
N VAL A 231 -10.55 12.70 12.32
CA VAL A 231 -9.19 12.20 12.05
C VAL A 231 -8.14 13.30 12.16
N VAL A 232 -8.47 14.56 11.79
CA VAL A 232 -7.47 15.66 11.77
C VAL A 232 -6.78 15.90 13.13
N PRO A 233 -7.46 15.91 14.28
CA PRO A 233 -6.79 16.03 15.58
C PRO A 233 -5.71 14.97 15.83
N LEU A 234 -5.94 13.74 15.38
CA LEU A 234 -4.95 12.66 15.49
C LEU A 234 -3.75 12.92 14.57
N LEU A 235 -3.99 13.41 13.34
CA LEU A 235 -2.92 13.82 12.43
C LEU A 235 -2.09 14.96 13.02
N VAL A 236 -2.72 15.97 13.62
CA VAL A 236 -2.03 17.08 14.26
C VAL A 236 -1.21 16.60 15.46
N ALA A 237 -1.74 15.68 16.26
CA ALA A 237 -1.00 15.10 17.39
C ALA A 237 0.25 14.34 16.93
N ASP A 238 0.14 13.58 15.84
CA ASP A 238 1.25 12.84 15.24
C ASP A 238 2.34 13.79 14.71
N VAL A 239 1.95 14.81 13.92
CA VAL A 239 2.87 15.83 13.38
C VAL A 239 3.52 16.65 14.50
N ARG A 240 2.84 16.87 15.63
CA ARG A 240 3.45 17.51 16.81
C ARG A 240 4.50 16.63 17.48
N ALA A 241 4.25 15.33 17.58
CA ALA A 241 5.25 14.39 18.10
C ALA A 241 6.50 14.41 17.21
N GLU A 242 6.32 14.37 15.89
CA GLU A 242 7.43 14.50 14.94
C GLU A 242 8.14 15.85 15.05
N LEU A 243 7.42 16.96 15.21
CA LEU A 243 8.02 18.27 15.44
C LEU A 243 8.93 18.29 16.68
N ASP A 244 8.52 17.63 17.77
CA ASP A 244 9.32 17.53 18.99
C ASP A 244 10.58 16.67 18.78
N ASP A 245 10.48 15.61 17.98
CA ASP A 245 11.62 14.81 17.54
C ASP A 245 12.59 15.63 16.67
N LEU A 246 12.09 16.41 15.71
CA LEU A 246 12.94 17.27 14.88
C LEU A 246 13.65 18.36 15.71
N ARG A 247 12.99 18.89 16.73
CA ARG A 247 13.62 19.80 17.71
C ARG A 247 14.71 19.11 18.52
N GLU A 248 14.56 17.83 18.84
CA GLU A 248 15.62 17.03 19.47
C GLU A 248 16.82 16.86 18.52
N LEU A 249 16.58 16.47 17.28
CA LEU A 249 17.66 16.29 16.31
C LEU A 249 18.40 17.61 16.03
N ALA A 250 17.69 18.71 15.82
CA ALA A 250 18.32 20.02 15.60
C ALA A 250 19.20 20.47 16.78
N ARG A 251 18.80 20.15 18.02
CA ARG A 251 19.62 20.38 19.22
C ARG A 251 20.90 19.53 19.23
N ARG A 252 20.86 18.31 18.71
CA ARG A 252 22.04 17.44 18.58
C ARG A 252 22.99 17.93 17.49
N ASP A 253 22.43 18.49 16.42
CA ASP A 253 23.18 19.05 15.29
C ASP A 253 23.78 20.45 15.58
N ASP A 254 23.54 21.02 16.76
CA ASP A 254 23.95 22.38 17.16
C ASP A 254 23.43 23.46 16.18
N VAL A 255 22.24 23.25 15.61
CA VAL A 255 21.57 24.21 14.72
C VAL A 255 20.75 25.21 15.55
N ASP A 256 20.91 26.50 15.24
CA ASP A 256 20.12 27.56 15.87
C ASP A 256 18.77 27.69 15.16
N GLU A 257 17.76 27.04 15.74
CA GLU A 257 16.41 26.86 15.21
C GLU A 257 15.47 28.06 15.31
N THR A 258 15.97 29.22 15.71
CA THR A 258 15.11 30.38 15.99
C THR A 258 14.26 30.75 14.75
N GLY A 259 12.97 30.42 14.79
CA GLY A 259 11.96 30.76 13.77
C GLY A 259 11.67 29.69 12.69
N GLY A 260 12.38 28.57 12.64
CA GLY A 260 12.10 27.52 11.64
C GLY A 260 10.99 26.57 12.09
N LEU A 261 11.31 25.73 13.06
CA LEU A 261 10.40 24.77 13.68
C LEU A 261 9.35 25.44 14.60
N ASP A 262 9.63 26.63 15.11
CA ASP A 262 8.67 27.40 15.92
C ASP A 262 7.49 27.88 15.08
N ASP A 263 7.74 28.39 13.87
CA ASP A 263 6.70 28.82 12.92
C ASP A 263 5.77 27.64 12.57
N ILE A 264 6.32 26.43 12.40
CA ILE A 264 5.52 25.20 12.20
C ILE A 264 4.62 24.92 13.42
N GLY A 265 5.15 25.08 14.64
CA GLY A 265 4.36 24.95 15.86
C GLY A 265 3.17 25.91 15.91
N GLU A 266 3.37 27.17 15.54
CA GLU A 266 2.30 28.17 15.48
C GLU A 266 1.23 27.81 14.44
N ARG A 267 1.64 27.29 13.27
CA ARG A 267 0.71 26.82 12.24
C ARG A 267 -0.14 25.65 12.72
N LEU A 268 0.43 24.70 13.48
CA LEU A 268 -0.31 23.57 14.05
C LEU A 268 -1.37 24.04 15.06
N ASP A 269 -1.08 25.07 15.86
CA ASP A 269 -2.05 25.68 16.76
C ASP A 269 -3.21 26.35 15.99
N ASP A 270 -2.92 27.01 14.87
CA ASP A 270 -3.93 27.58 13.98
C ASP A 270 -4.81 26.50 13.31
N ILE A 271 -4.22 25.36 12.94
CA ILE A 271 -4.92 24.18 12.40
C ILE A 271 -5.87 23.62 13.45
N ASP A 272 -5.45 23.41 14.69
CA ASP A 272 -6.32 22.95 15.78
C ASP A 272 -7.53 23.87 15.98
N ALA A 273 -7.27 25.17 16.11
CA ALA A 273 -8.33 26.15 16.26
C ALA A 273 -9.30 26.13 15.06
N ARG A 274 -8.81 25.76 13.88
CA ARG A 274 -9.61 25.63 12.66
C ARG A 274 -10.44 24.35 12.63
N VAL A 275 -9.90 23.23 13.12
CA VAL A 275 -10.63 21.97 13.30
C VAL A 275 -11.79 22.16 14.26
N GLU A 276 -11.56 22.78 15.42
CA GLU A 276 -12.61 23.06 16.41
C GLU A 276 -13.73 23.88 15.78
N ARG A 277 -13.38 24.97 15.08
CA ARG A 277 -14.35 25.82 14.37
C ARG A 277 -15.14 25.05 13.31
N LEU A 278 -14.50 24.19 12.54
CA LEU A 278 -15.17 23.39 11.51
C LEU A 278 -16.12 22.36 12.12
N THR A 279 -15.72 21.73 13.21
CA THR A 279 -16.53 20.77 13.95
C THR A 279 -17.78 21.45 14.52
N GLU A 280 -17.62 22.57 15.23
CA GLU A 280 -18.75 23.36 15.74
C GLU A 280 -19.72 23.79 14.63
N GLN A 281 -19.17 24.15 13.46
CA GLN A 281 -19.98 24.52 12.31
C GLN A 281 -20.75 23.33 11.77
N LEU A 282 -20.09 22.18 11.55
CA LEU A 282 -20.71 20.93 11.11
C LEU A 282 -21.86 20.52 12.03
N ASP A 283 -21.67 20.64 13.34
CA ASP A 283 -22.71 20.34 14.33
C ASP A 283 -23.87 21.34 14.28
N SER A 284 -23.59 22.62 14.01
CA SER A 284 -24.62 23.68 14.04
C SER A 284 -25.70 23.55 12.96
N PHE A 285 -25.39 22.93 11.82
CA PHE A 285 -26.35 22.71 10.73
C PHE A 285 -26.80 21.25 10.60
N ALA A 286 -26.32 20.37 11.48
CA ALA A 286 -26.75 18.98 11.52
C ALA A 286 -28.26 18.92 11.80
N GLN A 287 -29.01 18.27 10.91
CA GLN A 287 -30.43 18.04 11.11
C GLN A 287 -30.63 16.85 12.06
N SER A 288 -31.69 16.89 12.88
CA SER A 288 -32.01 15.79 13.80
C SER A 288 -32.07 14.41 13.13
N ALA A 289 -32.59 14.32 11.90
CA ALA A 289 -32.63 13.07 11.14
C ALA A 289 -31.23 12.54 10.76
N TRP A 290 -30.25 13.42 10.60
CA TRP A 290 -28.86 13.03 10.30
C TRP A 290 -28.16 12.54 11.57
N THR A 291 -28.32 13.26 12.68
CA THR A 291 -27.77 12.85 13.98
C THR A 291 -28.40 11.56 14.48
N ASP A 292 -29.71 11.36 14.26
CA ASP A 292 -30.38 10.10 14.60
C ASP A 292 -29.88 8.92 13.76
N ARG A 293 -29.44 9.16 12.51
CA ARG A 293 -28.94 8.12 11.60
C ARG A 293 -27.48 7.77 11.82
N TYR A 294 -26.62 8.76 12.07
CA TYR A 294 -25.16 8.60 12.05
C TYR A 294 -24.47 8.99 13.36
N GLY A 295 -25.18 9.55 14.34
CA GLY A 295 -24.57 10.06 15.58
C GLY A 295 -23.87 8.97 16.38
N ASP A 296 -24.51 7.80 16.54
CA ASP A 296 -23.92 6.66 17.26
C ASP A 296 -22.65 6.15 16.56
N ASP A 297 -22.62 6.14 15.22
CA ASP A 297 -21.45 5.73 14.43
C ASP A 297 -20.30 6.72 14.60
N LEU A 298 -20.58 8.02 14.61
CA LEU A 298 -19.58 9.07 14.82
C LEU A 298 -18.97 9.03 16.23
N ASP A 299 -19.77 8.70 17.25
CA ASP A 299 -19.29 8.56 18.63
C ASP A 299 -18.46 7.28 18.81
N ALA A 300 -18.87 6.18 18.16
CA ALA A 300 -18.11 4.93 18.14
C ALA A 300 -16.77 5.10 17.40
N PHE A 301 -16.78 5.81 16.26
CA PHE A 301 -15.58 6.13 15.52
C PHE A 301 -14.61 6.99 16.34
N GLN A 302 -15.11 8.05 17.01
CA GLN A 302 -14.28 8.86 17.90
C GLN A 302 -13.64 8.02 19.01
N SER A 303 -14.43 7.13 19.63
CA SER A 303 -13.92 6.24 20.67
C SER A 303 -12.83 5.30 20.17
N ALA A 304 -12.93 4.82 18.93
CA ALA A 304 -11.89 4.02 18.30
C ALA A 304 -10.64 4.85 17.99
N LEU A 305 -10.79 6.10 17.56
CA LEU A 305 -9.67 7.00 17.33
C LEU A 305 -8.91 7.36 18.61
N ASP A 306 -9.61 7.49 19.74
CA ASP A 306 -9.01 7.78 21.04
C ASP A 306 -8.07 6.67 21.57
N GLU A 307 -8.07 5.48 20.94
CA GLU A 307 -7.15 4.38 21.28
C GLU A 307 -5.77 4.53 20.61
N PHE A 308 -5.62 5.41 19.62
CA PHE A 308 -4.36 5.64 18.92
C PHE A 308 -3.56 6.76 19.60
N GLU A 309 -2.26 6.51 19.80
CA GLU A 309 -1.29 7.48 20.31
C GLU A 309 -0.16 7.64 19.27
N PRO A 310 0.49 8.82 19.17
CA PRO A 310 1.69 9.00 18.37
C PRO A 310 2.86 8.11 18.83
N PRO A 311 3.70 7.58 17.91
CA PRO A 311 3.54 7.62 16.46
C PRO A 311 2.36 6.75 15.98
N VAL A 312 1.49 7.32 15.15
CA VAL A 312 0.21 6.72 14.78
C VAL A 312 0.38 5.67 13.67
N SER A 313 -0.24 4.50 13.86
CA SER A 313 -0.34 3.48 12.80
C SER A 313 -1.44 3.87 11.79
N TRP A 314 -1.09 4.68 10.80
CA TRP A 314 -2.03 5.21 9.80
C TRP A 314 -2.75 4.14 8.98
N GLY A 315 -2.12 2.98 8.75
CA GLY A 315 -2.79 1.83 8.12
C GLY A 315 -4.01 1.35 8.92
N ALA A 316 -3.86 1.22 10.24
CA ALA A 316 -4.96 0.82 11.13
C ALA A 316 -6.04 1.91 11.26
N VAL A 317 -5.65 3.18 11.24
CA VAL A 317 -6.59 4.31 11.20
C VAL A 317 -7.40 4.30 9.89
N GLN A 318 -6.74 4.07 8.75
CA GLN A 318 -7.40 3.97 7.44
C GLN A 318 -8.35 2.78 7.38
N GLU A 319 -7.95 1.61 7.89
CA GLU A 319 -8.83 0.45 8.02
C GLU A 319 -10.05 0.75 8.90
N THR A 320 -9.84 1.48 10.00
CA THR A 320 -10.93 1.91 10.88
C THR A 320 -11.86 2.86 10.12
N LEU A 321 -11.32 3.89 9.47
CA LEU A 321 -12.10 4.85 8.67
C LEU A 321 -12.92 4.16 7.57
N ASP A 322 -12.32 3.21 6.85
CA ASP A 322 -13.01 2.49 5.77
C ASP A 322 -14.11 1.55 6.27
N GLN A 323 -14.04 1.07 7.52
CA GLN A 323 -15.15 0.35 8.15
C GLN A 323 -16.36 1.26 8.38
N TYR A 324 -16.13 2.51 8.80
CA TYR A 324 -17.21 3.46 9.05
C TYR A 324 -17.73 4.17 7.78
N ARG A 325 -16.94 4.19 6.69
CA ARG A 325 -17.40 4.67 5.38
C ARG A 325 -18.30 3.68 4.64
N GLN A 326 -18.14 2.38 4.89
CA GLN A 326 -19.05 1.37 4.37
C GLN A 326 -20.40 1.54 5.09
N GLU A 327 -21.46 1.93 4.37
CA GLU A 327 -22.77 2.15 4.98
C GLU A 327 -23.18 0.94 5.86
N PRO A 328 -23.69 1.16 7.08
CA PRO A 328 -24.22 0.07 7.87
C PRO A 328 -25.35 -0.59 7.07
N SER A 329 -25.20 -1.89 6.80
CA SER A 329 -26.27 -2.67 6.18
C SER A 329 -27.54 -2.52 7.02
N ALA A 330 -28.57 -1.95 6.39
CA ALA A 330 -29.89 -1.69 6.97
C ALA A 330 -30.58 -2.93 7.60
#